data_AF-A0A1B0B052-F1
#
_entry.id   AF-A0A1B0B052-F1
#
_cell.length_a   1.000
_cell.length_b   1.000
_cell.length_c   1.000
_cell.angle_alpha   90.00
_cell.angle_beta   90.00
_cell.angle_gamma   90.00
#
_symmetry.space_group_name_H-M   'P 1'
#
loop_
_entity.id
_entity.type
_entity.pdbx_description
1 polymer ?
#
loop_
_entity_poly.entity_id
_entity_poly.type
_entity_poly.pdbx_seq_one_letter_code
_entity_poly.pdbx_strand_id
1 'polypeptide(L)'
;MFLINNNKVKNVIRPRYYSSELGIREKLFIGVMTTQDNINTLATAINRTTAHLVNKIKFFINADNVKTNYKLKNIVGFTDTRENLRPFHVIKYIADNYLDDFDYFLIIRDNVYVDARKLKAMLYHMSITFDLYMGTRTRGSAFGNYGANDNNNNNNNNNDDDLASTAAVAAMAGDAVYNFLSANRVAGHGDSGNNDEFRSDRNYCDLNAGILLSSSVIRKMRNNLDWCVRNGITNIHTINIGRCVKYSSNLPGCQETFQT
;
A
#
# COMPACT_ATOMS: atom_id res chain seq x y z
N MET A 1 22.40 65.98 25.92
CA MET A 1 21.79 65.55 24.65
C MET A 1 22.29 64.14 24.38
N PHE A 2 21.47 63.12 24.62
CA PHE A 2 21.81 61.72 24.38
C PHE A 2 21.62 61.40 22.89
N LEU A 3 22.64 60.84 22.22
CA LEU A 3 22.51 60.27 20.89
C LEU A 3 22.50 58.74 21.01
N ILE A 4 21.37 58.15 20.61
CA ILE A 4 21.12 56.70 20.60
C ILE A 4 21.77 56.11 19.34
N ASN A 5 22.52 55.02 19.54
CA ASN A 5 23.23 54.29 18.51
C ASN A 5 22.22 53.45 17.68
N ASN A 6 22.14 53.69 16.37
CA ASN A 6 21.26 52.96 15.46
C ASN A 6 21.86 51.59 15.10
N ASN A 7 21.58 50.58 15.93
CA ASN A 7 21.85 49.19 15.56
C ASN A 7 20.84 48.74 14.49
N LYS A 8 21.33 48.50 13.27
CA LYS A 8 20.58 47.80 12.21
C LYS A 8 20.07 46.46 12.74
N VAL A 9 18.75 46.35 12.86
CA VAL A 9 18.08 45.07 13.15
C VAL A 9 18.36 44.12 11.98
N LYS A 10 19.24 43.14 12.18
CA LYS A 10 19.35 42.01 11.25
C LYS A 10 18.04 41.25 11.33
N ASN A 11 17.33 41.14 10.21
CA ASN A 11 16.17 40.28 10.10
C ASN A 11 16.58 38.83 10.43
N VAL A 12 16.17 38.35 11.59
CA VAL A 12 16.30 36.96 11.98
C VAL A 12 15.32 36.18 11.11
N ILE A 13 15.82 35.57 10.04
CA ILE A 13 15.09 34.55 9.29
C ILE A 13 14.92 33.36 10.24
N ARG A 14 13.69 33.15 10.70
CA ARG A 14 13.38 31.95 11.49
C ARG A 14 13.30 30.76 10.52
N PRO A 15 14.01 29.66 10.79
CA PRO A 15 13.81 28.42 10.05
C PRO A 15 12.34 28.05 10.09
N ARG A 16 11.74 27.78 8.93
CA ARG A 16 10.30 27.52 8.83
C ARG A 16 9.91 26.22 9.55
N TYR A 17 10.86 25.26 9.69
CA TYR A 17 10.71 24.01 10.46
C TYR A 17 12.07 23.51 10.96
N TYR A 18 12.28 23.47 12.29
CA TYR A 18 13.51 22.94 12.91
C TYR A 18 13.64 21.40 12.77
N SER A 19 12.53 20.67 12.60
CA SER A 19 12.50 19.20 12.65
C SER A 19 13.12 18.51 11.44
N SER A 20 12.98 19.08 10.24
CA SER A 20 13.56 18.51 9.00
C SER A 20 15.08 18.69 8.94
N GLU A 21 15.62 19.77 9.50
CA GLU A 21 17.08 19.99 9.61
C GLU A 21 17.72 19.11 10.70
N LEU A 22 16.93 18.65 11.68
CA LEU A 22 17.34 17.72 12.74
C LEU A 22 17.12 16.25 12.38
N GLY A 23 16.58 15.93 11.20
CA GLY A 23 16.29 14.55 10.77
C GLY A 23 15.15 13.87 11.55
N ILE A 24 14.27 14.64 12.19
CA ILE A 24 13.15 14.12 12.97
C ILE A 24 12.01 13.76 12.02
N ARG A 25 11.75 12.46 11.88
CA ARG A 25 10.66 11.90 11.07
C ARG A 25 9.40 11.70 11.89
N GLU A 26 8.25 11.93 11.27
CA GLU A 26 6.96 11.48 11.77
C GLU A 26 6.83 9.95 11.61
N LYS A 27 5.99 9.31 12.42
CA LYS A 27 5.95 7.84 12.44
C LYS A 27 5.22 7.24 11.26
N LEU A 28 4.06 7.77 10.87
CA LEU A 28 3.17 7.08 9.94
C LEU A 28 2.50 8.01 8.92
N PHE A 29 2.69 7.68 7.65
CA PHE A 29 1.91 8.17 6.53
C PHE A 29 0.91 7.11 6.07
N ILE A 30 -0.34 7.50 5.80
CA ILE A 30 -1.35 6.61 5.19
C ILE A 30 -1.72 7.09 3.79
N GLY A 31 -1.54 6.23 2.80
CA GLY A 31 -2.01 6.41 1.43
C GLY A 31 -3.22 5.53 1.13
N VAL A 32 -4.36 6.16 0.83
CA VAL A 32 -5.61 5.46 0.51
C VAL A 32 -5.86 5.51 -0.99
N MET A 33 -5.88 4.36 -1.65
CA MET A 33 -6.27 4.25 -3.05
C MET A 33 -7.80 4.14 -3.15
N THR A 34 -8.44 5.13 -3.79
CA THR A 34 -9.91 5.22 -3.86
C THR A 34 -10.37 5.68 -5.25
N THR A 35 -11.62 5.43 -5.62
CA THR A 35 -12.18 5.94 -6.88
C THR A 35 -12.82 7.31 -6.65
N GLN A 36 -13.06 8.03 -7.74
CA GLN A 36 -13.79 9.31 -7.70
C GLN A 36 -15.18 9.17 -7.03
N ASP A 37 -15.89 8.07 -7.32
CA ASP A 37 -17.22 7.81 -6.77
C ASP A 37 -17.21 7.54 -5.25
N ASN A 38 -16.10 7.01 -4.74
CA ASN A 38 -15.96 6.65 -3.32
C ASN A 38 -15.48 7.82 -2.43
N ILE A 39 -15.20 8.99 -3.01
CA ILE A 39 -14.65 10.14 -2.26
C ILE A 39 -15.61 10.60 -1.15
N ASN A 40 -16.89 10.77 -1.48
CA ASN A 40 -17.89 11.29 -0.55
C ASN A 40 -18.45 10.21 0.40
N THR A 41 -18.09 8.94 0.19
CA THR A 41 -18.56 7.79 0.96
C THR A 41 -17.40 7.18 1.76
N LEU A 42 -16.70 6.19 1.22
CA LEU A 42 -15.67 5.40 1.90
C LEU A 42 -14.45 6.25 2.29
N ALA A 43 -13.94 7.07 1.37
CA ALA A 43 -12.80 7.92 1.67
C ALA A 43 -13.13 8.95 2.76
N THR A 44 -14.35 9.49 2.75
CA THR A 44 -14.83 10.40 3.80
C THR A 44 -14.97 9.68 5.15
N ALA A 45 -15.43 8.43 5.16
CA ALA A 45 -15.50 7.61 6.37
C ALA A 45 -14.10 7.38 6.96
N ILE A 46 -13.13 6.92 6.16
CA ILE A 46 -11.73 6.75 6.57
C ILE A 46 -11.14 8.06 7.07
N ASN A 47 -11.37 9.17 6.38
CA ASN A 47 -10.85 10.48 6.80
C ASN A 47 -11.38 10.87 8.18
N ARG A 48 -12.67 10.65 8.46
CA ARG A 48 -13.28 10.99 9.75
C ARG A 48 -12.73 10.13 10.89
N THR A 49 -12.51 8.84 10.65
CA THR A 49 -12.11 7.88 11.70
C THR A 49 -10.59 7.82 11.91
N THR A 50 -9.79 8.01 10.87
CA THR A 50 -8.33 7.77 10.91
C THR A 50 -7.50 9.06 10.92
N ALA A 51 -7.92 10.12 10.22
CA ALA A 51 -7.05 11.28 9.95
C ALA A 51 -6.59 12.02 11.21
N HIS A 52 -7.37 11.99 12.28
CA HIS A 52 -7.05 12.65 13.55
C HIS A 52 -6.15 11.80 14.46
N LEU A 53 -5.92 10.53 14.13
CA LEU A 53 -5.11 9.59 14.92
C LEU A 53 -3.71 9.39 14.35
N VAL A 54 -3.48 9.80 13.10
CA VAL A 54 -2.23 9.59 12.35
C VAL A 54 -1.61 10.90 11.91
N ASN A 55 -0.31 10.90 11.61
CA ASN A 55 0.45 12.10 11.26
C ASN A 55 0.06 12.68 9.88
N LYS A 56 -0.20 11.80 8.91
CA LYS A 56 -0.64 12.20 7.57
C LYS A 56 -1.52 11.14 6.92
N ILE A 57 -2.49 11.63 6.15
CA ILE A 57 -3.30 10.81 5.25
C ILE A 57 -3.51 11.52 3.92
N LYS A 58 -3.42 10.77 2.82
CA LYS A 58 -3.73 11.22 1.46
C LYS A 58 -4.62 10.22 0.74
N PHE A 59 -5.49 10.73 -0.12
CA PHE A 59 -6.44 9.95 -0.93
C PHE A 59 -6.05 10.06 -2.39
N PHE A 60 -5.79 8.92 -3.02
CA PHE A 60 -5.27 8.82 -4.37
C PHE A 60 -6.34 8.34 -5.34
N ILE A 61 -6.67 9.17 -6.33
CA ILE A 61 -7.70 8.91 -7.33
C ILE A 61 -7.14 9.04 -8.73
N ASN A 62 -7.77 8.37 -9.69
CA ASN A 62 -7.62 8.76 -11.09
C ASN A 62 -8.60 9.93 -11.31
N ALA A 63 -8.08 11.03 -11.82
CA ALA A 63 -8.83 12.26 -12.04
C ALA A 63 -9.09 12.39 -13.55
N ASP A 64 -10.23 11.86 -13.99
CA ASP A 64 -10.64 11.93 -15.40
C ASP A 64 -11.08 13.36 -15.78
N ASN A 65 -11.51 14.16 -14.79
CA ASN A 65 -11.97 15.54 -14.99
C ASN A 65 -11.56 16.47 -13.83
N VAL A 66 -11.14 17.70 -14.17
CA VAL A 66 -10.58 18.71 -13.25
C VAL A 66 -11.64 19.41 -12.37
N LYS A 67 -12.94 19.20 -12.63
CA LYS A 67 -14.03 19.94 -11.95
C LYS A 67 -14.88 19.05 -11.07
N THR A 68 -14.39 18.76 -9.88
CA THR A 68 -15.17 18.10 -8.84
C THR A 68 -14.92 18.78 -7.51
N ASN A 69 -15.98 19.37 -6.95
CA ASN A 69 -15.96 20.06 -5.67
C ASN A 69 -15.96 19.03 -4.53
N TYR A 70 -14.80 18.39 -4.32
CA TYR A 70 -14.64 17.45 -3.21
C TYR A 70 -14.48 18.20 -1.89
N LYS A 71 -15.19 17.74 -0.85
CA LYS A 71 -15.04 18.27 0.51
C LYS A 71 -13.68 17.91 1.14
N LEU A 72 -13.07 16.82 0.69
CA LEU A 72 -11.77 16.37 1.17
C LEU A 72 -10.63 17.17 0.52
N LYS A 73 -9.81 17.83 1.33
CA LYS A 73 -8.65 18.62 0.87
C LYS A 73 -7.38 17.81 0.65
N ASN A 74 -7.39 16.53 1.04
CA ASN A 74 -6.22 15.64 1.02
C ASN A 74 -6.20 14.70 -0.20
N ILE A 75 -6.80 15.14 -1.32
CA ILE A 75 -6.91 14.35 -2.55
C ILE A 75 -5.71 14.64 -3.46
N VAL A 76 -5.22 13.59 -4.09
CA VAL A 76 -4.22 13.61 -5.14
C VAL A 76 -4.81 12.89 -6.34
N GLY A 77 -4.98 13.61 -7.45
CA GLY A 77 -5.52 13.08 -8.70
C GLY A 77 -4.41 12.77 -9.70
N PHE A 78 -4.46 11.59 -10.32
CA PHE A 78 -3.61 11.21 -11.44
C PHE A 78 -4.40 11.29 -12.75
N THR A 79 -3.83 11.93 -13.76
CA THR A 79 -4.45 12.04 -15.10
C THR A 79 -4.27 10.80 -15.95
N ASP A 80 -3.35 9.91 -15.56
CA ASP A 80 -3.13 8.63 -16.22
C ASP A 80 -4.08 7.58 -15.64
N THR A 81 -4.97 7.06 -16.48
CA THR A 81 -6.07 6.17 -16.08
C THR A 81 -5.71 4.68 -16.17
N ARG A 82 -4.48 4.34 -16.56
CA ARG A 82 -4.02 2.95 -16.65
C ARG A 82 -3.90 2.31 -15.26
N GLU A 83 -4.79 1.38 -14.95
CA GLU A 83 -4.88 0.74 -13.63
C GLU A 83 -3.60 -0.01 -13.22
N ASN A 84 -2.90 -0.64 -14.17
CA ASN A 84 -1.64 -1.33 -13.88
C ASN A 84 -0.53 -0.37 -13.40
N LEU A 85 -0.57 0.90 -13.81
CA LEU A 85 0.42 1.93 -13.44
C LEU A 85 0.06 2.71 -12.18
N ARG A 86 -1.23 2.75 -11.85
CA ARG A 86 -1.76 3.45 -10.70
C ARG A 86 -0.98 3.26 -9.38
N PRO A 87 -0.61 2.03 -8.94
CA PRO A 87 0.18 1.87 -7.71
C PRO A 87 1.55 2.56 -7.79
N PHE A 88 2.17 2.64 -8.97
CA PHE A 88 3.46 3.30 -9.14
C PHE A 88 3.35 4.82 -9.15
N HIS A 89 2.26 5.38 -9.67
CA HIS A 89 1.96 6.81 -9.50
C HIS A 89 1.82 7.18 -8.02
N VAL A 90 1.15 6.33 -7.23
CA VAL A 90 1.06 6.48 -5.77
C VAL A 90 2.43 6.43 -5.11
N ILE A 91 3.23 5.38 -5.38
CA ILE A 91 4.57 5.21 -4.80
C ILE A 91 5.48 6.38 -5.17
N LYS A 92 5.50 6.80 -6.44
CA LYS A 92 6.27 7.95 -6.90
C LYS A 92 5.87 9.21 -6.14
N TYR A 93 4.57 9.52 -6.06
CA TYR A 93 4.11 10.69 -5.36
C TYR A 93 4.51 10.68 -3.88
N ILE A 94 4.32 9.55 -3.18
CA ILE A 94 4.75 9.39 -1.79
C ILE A 94 6.25 9.61 -1.66
N ALA A 95 7.04 9.00 -2.55
CA ALA A 95 8.48 9.05 -2.48
C ALA A 95 9.07 10.44 -2.79
N ASP A 96 8.41 11.20 -3.68
CA ASP A 96 8.83 12.54 -4.05
C ASP A 96 8.47 13.59 -2.99
N ASN A 97 7.39 13.39 -2.23
CA ASN A 97 6.83 14.41 -1.34
C ASN A 97 7.00 14.12 0.16
N TYR A 98 7.16 12.85 0.55
CA TYR A 98 7.05 12.44 1.95
C TYR A 98 8.12 11.43 2.40
N LEU A 99 8.99 10.96 1.51
CA LEU A 99 9.96 9.91 1.82
C LEU A 99 10.87 10.25 3.01
N ASP A 100 11.32 11.49 3.09
CA ASP A 100 12.28 11.92 4.09
C ASP A 100 11.61 12.39 5.39
N ASP A 101 10.28 12.54 5.39
CA ASP A 101 9.48 13.06 6.49
C ASP A 101 8.87 11.94 7.37
N PHE A 102 8.75 10.71 6.86
CA PHE A 102 8.06 9.61 7.55
C PHE A 102 8.89 8.34 7.65
N ASP A 103 8.71 7.61 8.75
CA ASP A 103 9.35 6.31 8.99
C ASP A 103 8.65 5.17 8.26
N TYR A 104 7.31 5.16 8.31
CA TYR A 104 6.47 4.09 7.79
C TYR A 104 5.34 4.62 6.91
N PHE A 105 4.99 3.85 5.89
CA PHE A 105 3.98 4.15 4.90
C PHE A 105 3.00 2.99 4.82
N LEU A 106 1.76 3.23 5.21
CA LEU A 106 0.67 2.28 5.04
C LEU A 106 -0.08 2.62 3.75
N ILE A 107 -0.12 1.68 2.80
CA ILE A 107 -0.92 1.79 1.58
C ILE A 107 -2.11 0.84 1.68
N ILE A 108 -3.32 1.37 1.49
CA ILE A 108 -4.58 0.61 1.61
C ILE A 108 -5.54 0.94 0.48
N ARG A 109 -6.53 0.07 0.28
CA ARG A 109 -7.76 0.36 -0.47
C ARG A 109 -8.76 1.11 0.41
N ASP A 110 -9.73 1.77 -0.22
CA ASP A 110 -10.80 2.53 0.44
C ASP A 110 -11.86 1.68 1.16
N ASN A 111 -11.89 0.37 0.92
CA ASN A 111 -12.74 -0.59 1.63
C ASN A 111 -12.07 -1.21 2.88
N VAL A 112 -10.88 -0.74 3.26
CA VAL A 112 -10.12 -1.29 4.40
C VAL A 112 -10.41 -0.49 5.67
N TYR A 113 -10.68 -1.20 6.76
CA TYR A 113 -10.76 -0.61 8.10
C TYR A 113 -9.38 -0.58 8.76
N VAL A 114 -9.01 0.57 9.33
CA VAL A 114 -7.74 0.75 10.05
C VAL A 114 -8.01 1.14 11.50
N ASP A 115 -7.64 0.26 12.43
CA ASP A 115 -7.49 0.63 13.83
C ASP A 115 -6.18 1.40 14.02
N ALA A 116 -6.25 2.73 13.86
CA ALA A 116 -5.09 3.59 13.96
C ALA A 116 -4.47 3.64 15.37
N ARG A 117 -5.24 3.37 16.42
CA ARG A 117 -4.70 3.33 17.80
C ARG A 117 -3.80 2.12 17.96
N LYS A 118 -4.28 0.94 17.56
CA LYS A 118 -3.48 -0.29 17.60
C LYS A 118 -2.26 -0.21 16.69
N LEU A 119 -2.43 0.31 15.47
CA LEU A 119 -1.33 0.49 14.51
C LEU A 119 -0.25 1.42 15.06
N LYS A 120 -0.63 2.58 15.63
CA LYS A 120 0.33 3.53 16.20
C LYS A 120 1.09 2.95 17.38
N ALA A 121 0.39 2.22 18.27
CA ALA A 121 1.03 1.55 19.40
C ALA A 121 2.07 0.52 18.93
N MET A 122 1.72 -0.28 17.92
CA MET A 122 2.64 -1.25 17.30
C MET A 122 3.88 -0.58 16.71
N LEU A 123 3.71 0.46 15.90
CA LEU A 123 4.81 1.18 15.25
C LEU A 123 5.71 1.96 16.23
N TYR A 124 5.18 2.35 17.39
CA TYR A 124 5.96 3.08 18.40
C TYR A 124 7.08 2.24 18.99
N HIS A 125 6.87 0.93 19.10
CA HIS A 125 7.85 -0.01 19.67
C HIS A 125 8.83 -0.56 18.63
N MET A 126 8.74 -0.13 17.38
CA MET A 126 9.58 -0.62 16.29
C MET A 126 10.75 0.32 16.00
N SER A 127 11.92 -0.27 15.79
CA SER A 127 13.08 0.41 15.22
C SER A 127 13.02 0.37 13.68
N ILE A 128 13.45 1.46 13.03
CA ILE A 128 13.42 1.63 11.55
C ILE A 128 14.63 0.96 10.89
N THR A 129 15.42 0.20 11.65
CA THR A 129 16.73 -0.30 11.22
C THR A 129 16.69 -1.35 10.10
N PHE A 130 15.52 -1.86 9.73
CA PHE A 130 15.37 -2.90 8.73
C PHE A 130 14.34 -2.57 7.67
N ASP A 131 14.54 -3.16 6.48
CA ASP A 131 13.55 -3.11 5.41
C ASP A 131 12.29 -3.87 5.81
N LEU A 132 11.19 -3.14 5.92
CA LEU A 132 9.88 -3.66 6.26
C LEU A 132 8.98 -3.68 5.03
N TYR A 133 8.45 -4.86 4.71
CA TYR A 133 7.33 -5.10 3.79
C TYR A 133 6.35 -6.07 4.46
N MET A 134 5.34 -5.50 5.10
CA MET A 134 4.46 -6.23 6.00
C MET A 134 2.98 -6.09 5.63
N GLY A 135 2.22 -7.13 5.91
CA GLY A 135 0.77 -7.20 5.73
C GLY A 135 0.30 -8.64 5.85
N THR A 136 -0.94 -8.89 5.42
CA THR A 136 -1.43 -10.27 5.29
C THR A 136 -0.90 -10.87 4.00
N ARG A 137 -0.37 -12.10 4.05
CA ARG A 137 0.13 -12.77 2.86
C ARG A 137 -1.01 -13.17 1.93
N THR A 138 -0.75 -13.05 0.63
CA THR A 138 -1.66 -13.52 -0.41
C THR A 138 -1.71 -15.04 -0.42
N ARG A 139 -2.87 -15.64 -0.15
CA ARG A 139 -3.05 -17.09 -0.28
C ARG A 139 -3.08 -17.46 -1.75
N GLY A 140 -2.37 -18.51 -2.14
CA GLY A 140 -2.10 -18.88 -3.54
C GLY A 140 -3.33 -19.12 -4.43
N SER A 141 -4.53 -19.18 -3.86
CA SER A 141 -5.82 -19.26 -4.56
C SER A 141 -6.47 -17.91 -4.87
N ALA A 142 -6.05 -16.80 -4.25
CA ALA A 142 -6.66 -15.47 -4.43
C ALA A 142 -6.35 -14.83 -5.79
N PHE A 143 -5.33 -15.32 -6.51
CA PHE A 143 -4.94 -14.87 -7.85
C PHE A 143 -4.75 -16.04 -8.82
N GLY A 144 -5.47 -17.15 -8.61
CA GLY A 144 -5.42 -18.32 -9.48
C GLY A 144 -5.51 -17.90 -10.96
N ASN A 145 -4.56 -18.39 -11.76
CA ASN A 145 -4.41 -18.17 -13.21
C ASN A 145 -3.72 -16.90 -13.75
N TYR A 146 -3.06 -16.05 -12.95
CA TYR A 146 -2.21 -14.99 -13.54
C TYR A 146 -0.81 -15.49 -13.96
N GLY A 147 -0.77 -16.44 -14.91
CA GLY A 147 0.46 -16.95 -15.54
C GLY A 147 0.41 -18.40 -16.03
N ALA A 148 -0.76 -19.05 -16.02
CA ALA A 148 -0.94 -20.28 -16.79
C ALA A 148 -1.11 -19.88 -18.27
N ASN A 149 -0.11 -20.20 -19.11
CA ASN A 149 -0.35 -20.31 -20.53
C ASN A 149 -1.33 -21.48 -20.72
N ASP A 150 -2.62 -21.16 -20.89
CA ASP A 150 -3.65 -22.14 -21.25
C ASP A 150 -3.45 -22.59 -22.71
N ASN A 151 -2.49 -23.49 -22.90
CA ASN A 151 -2.49 -24.44 -24.03
C ASN A 151 -3.08 -25.77 -23.59
N ASN A 152 -4.17 -25.73 -22.81
CA ASN A 152 -4.93 -26.92 -22.52
C ASN A 152 -6.39 -26.69 -22.92
N ASN A 153 -6.67 -27.03 -24.18
CA ASN A 153 -8.01 -27.29 -24.66
C ASN A 153 -8.58 -28.47 -23.85
N ASN A 154 -9.22 -28.17 -22.73
CA ASN A 154 -10.12 -29.09 -22.08
C ASN A 154 -11.43 -28.37 -21.82
N ASN A 155 -12.32 -28.50 -22.81
CA ASN A 155 -13.75 -28.25 -22.66
C ASN A 155 -14.27 -29.07 -21.48
N ASN A 156 -14.59 -28.42 -20.38
CA ASN A 156 -15.56 -28.93 -19.42
C ASN A 156 -16.44 -27.76 -18.98
N ASN A 157 -17.61 -27.68 -19.64
CA ASN A 157 -18.73 -26.86 -19.23
C ASN A 157 -19.13 -27.23 -17.80
N ASN A 158 -19.07 -26.28 -16.88
CA ASN A 158 -19.93 -26.24 -15.71
C ASN A 158 -20.24 -24.78 -15.40
N ASN A 159 -21.51 -24.44 -15.53
CA ASN A 159 -22.09 -23.18 -15.12
C ASN A 159 -22.01 -23.12 -13.59
N ASP A 160 -21.42 -22.05 -13.05
CA ASP A 160 -21.67 -21.59 -11.69
C ASP A 160 -21.48 -20.07 -11.69
N ASP A 161 -22.62 -19.39 -11.89
CA ASP A 161 -22.78 -17.96 -11.63
C ASP A 161 -22.63 -17.67 -10.12
N ASP A 162 -22.26 -16.44 -9.78
CA ASP A 162 -22.20 -15.85 -8.43
C ASP A 162 -20.98 -16.15 -7.53
N LEU A 163 -19.93 -15.34 -7.66
CA LEU A 163 -18.95 -15.12 -6.58
C LEU A 163 -18.52 -13.65 -6.45
N ALA A 164 -19.51 -12.76 -6.36
CA ALA A 164 -19.32 -11.34 -6.07
C ALA A 164 -19.96 -10.96 -4.73
N SER A 165 -19.66 -11.65 -3.62
CA SER A 165 -20.05 -11.12 -2.28
C SER A 165 -19.35 -11.72 -1.04
N THR A 166 -18.38 -12.63 -1.15
CA THR A 166 -17.87 -13.38 0.03
C THR A 166 -16.68 -12.73 0.76
N ALA A 167 -16.00 -11.75 0.16
CA ALA A 167 -14.87 -11.07 0.81
C ALA A 167 -15.30 -10.18 2.00
N ALA A 168 -16.53 -9.68 2.00
CA ALA A 168 -17.05 -8.82 3.08
C ALA A 168 -17.46 -9.61 4.34
N VAL A 169 -17.84 -10.88 4.21
CA VAL A 169 -18.31 -11.71 5.33
C VAL A 169 -17.14 -12.24 6.17
N ALA A 170 -15.95 -12.40 5.57
CA ALA A 170 -14.77 -12.95 6.23
C ALA A 170 -14.17 -12.05 7.32
N ALA A 171 -14.47 -10.75 7.32
CA ALA A 171 -13.93 -9.81 8.31
C ALA A 171 -14.63 -9.87 9.69
N MET A 172 -15.68 -10.70 9.85
CA MET A 172 -16.54 -10.70 11.05
C MET A 172 -16.67 -12.06 11.77
N ALA A 173 -16.06 -13.13 11.27
CA ALA A 173 -16.12 -14.44 11.91
C ALA A 173 -14.76 -14.82 12.53
N GLY A 174 -14.74 -15.01 13.85
CA GLY A 174 -13.60 -15.61 14.55
C GLY A 174 -13.22 -16.97 13.98
N ASP A 175 -12.02 -17.41 14.34
CA ASP A 175 -11.17 -18.52 13.87
C ASP A 175 -11.84 -19.90 13.56
N ALA A 176 -13.13 -20.08 13.84
CA ALA A 176 -13.83 -21.36 13.73
C ALA A 176 -14.48 -21.65 12.36
N VAL A 177 -14.68 -20.66 11.48
CA VAL A 177 -15.33 -20.89 10.17
C VAL A 177 -14.34 -21.30 9.07
N TYR A 178 -13.04 -21.02 9.26
CA TYR A 178 -12.01 -21.28 8.24
C TYR A 178 -11.68 -22.77 8.04
N ASN A 179 -11.99 -23.63 9.02
CA ASN A 179 -11.74 -25.07 8.94
C ASN A 179 -12.84 -25.85 8.19
N PHE A 180 -14.01 -25.28 7.93
CA PHE A 180 -15.08 -25.99 7.22
C PHE A 180 -14.97 -25.88 5.70
N LEU A 181 -14.39 -24.79 5.18
CA LEU A 181 -14.24 -24.54 3.74
C LEU A 181 -12.86 -24.96 3.17
N SER A 182 -11.92 -25.35 4.03
CA SER A 182 -10.57 -25.81 3.63
C SER A 182 -10.42 -27.34 3.59
N ALA A 183 -11.41 -28.10 4.09
CA ALA A 183 -11.34 -29.56 4.17
C ALA A 183 -11.69 -30.29 2.85
N ASN A 184 -12.11 -29.58 1.81
CA ASN A 184 -12.48 -30.19 0.54
C ASN A 184 -11.83 -29.45 -0.64
N ARG A 185 -10.55 -29.76 -0.92
CA ARG A 185 -10.05 -30.03 -2.29
C ARG A 185 -8.54 -30.33 -2.29
N VAL A 186 -8.28 -31.62 -2.51
CA VAL A 186 -7.20 -32.21 -3.33
C VAL A 186 -5.77 -32.09 -2.81
N ALA A 187 -5.36 -33.15 -2.12
CA ALA A 187 -4.01 -33.68 -2.24
C ALA A 187 -3.76 -34.05 -3.71
N GLY A 188 -2.72 -33.47 -4.33
CA GLY A 188 -2.41 -33.70 -5.74
C GLY A 188 -0.93 -33.50 -6.05
N HIS A 189 -0.23 -34.63 -6.14
CA HIS A 189 0.93 -34.97 -6.98
C HIS A 189 2.04 -33.95 -7.24
N GLY A 190 3.28 -34.37 -6.94
CA GLY A 190 4.49 -33.70 -7.34
C GLY A 190 4.69 -33.71 -8.85
N ASP A 191 5.22 -32.61 -9.36
CA ASP A 191 5.82 -32.54 -10.68
C ASP A 191 7.13 -31.75 -10.60
N SER A 192 8.19 -32.41 -11.06
CA SER A 192 9.56 -31.91 -11.13
C SER A 192 9.75 -31.33 -12.53
N GLY A 193 9.61 -30.02 -12.67
CA GLY A 193 9.88 -29.32 -13.91
C GLY A 193 9.81 -27.82 -13.72
N ASN A 194 10.95 -27.15 -13.88
CA ASN A 194 11.20 -25.71 -14.08
C ASN A 194 10.00 -24.73 -13.95
N ASN A 195 9.37 -24.68 -12.78
CA ASN A 195 8.22 -23.81 -12.46
C ASN A 195 8.50 -22.91 -11.24
N ASP A 196 9.78 -22.70 -10.92
CA ASP A 196 10.20 -22.02 -9.69
C ASP A 196 9.97 -20.50 -9.74
N GLU A 197 9.94 -19.92 -10.93
CA GLU A 197 9.73 -18.48 -11.12
C GLU A 197 8.26 -18.08 -10.87
N PHE A 198 7.31 -18.93 -11.28
CA PHE A 198 5.87 -18.72 -11.07
C PHE A 198 5.42 -18.99 -9.62
N ARG A 199 6.09 -19.91 -8.91
CA ARG A 199 5.85 -20.15 -7.46
C ARG A 199 6.39 -19.02 -6.59
N SER A 200 7.31 -18.22 -7.11
CA SER A 200 7.93 -17.07 -6.44
C SER A 200 7.01 -15.85 -6.27
N ASP A 201 5.89 -15.81 -7.00
CA ASP A 201 4.89 -14.72 -6.96
C ASP A 201 3.80 -14.91 -5.89
N ARG A 202 3.93 -15.93 -5.02
CA ARG A 202 2.92 -16.27 -3.98
C ARG A 202 3.26 -15.73 -2.59
N ASN A 203 4.22 -14.80 -2.48
CA ASN A 203 4.62 -14.21 -1.20
C ASN A 203 4.52 -12.68 -1.20
N TYR A 204 3.37 -12.17 -1.62
CA TYR A 204 3.12 -10.72 -1.60
C TYR A 204 2.13 -10.37 -0.50
N CYS A 205 2.21 -9.13 0.00
CA CYS A 205 1.24 -8.61 0.95
C CYS A 205 0.00 -8.17 0.19
N ASP A 206 -1.17 -8.57 0.67
CA ASP A 206 -2.43 -8.23 0.05
C ASP A 206 -2.80 -6.76 0.32
N LEU A 207 -2.93 -5.98 -0.74
CA LEU A 207 -3.36 -4.59 -0.65
C LEU A 207 -4.77 -4.44 -0.04
N ASN A 208 -5.63 -5.45 -0.14
CA ASN A 208 -6.96 -5.44 0.48
C ASN A 208 -6.90 -5.64 2.01
N ALA A 209 -5.79 -6.12 2.55
CA ALA A 209 -5.52 -6.15 3.99
C ALA A 209 -4.65 -4.97 4.46
N GLY A 210 -4.05 -4.25 3.51
CA GLY A 210 -3.13 -3.15 3.73
C GLY A 210 -1.67 -3.60 3.72
N ILE A 211 -0.83 -2.75 3.13
CA ILE A 211 0.62 -2.99 3.00
C ILE A 211 1.36 -1.90 3.77
N LEU A 212 2.16 -2.31 4.74
CA LEU A 212 3.04 -1.46 5.52
C LEU A 212 4.46 -1.55 4.96
N LEU A 213 5.02 -0.39 4.60
CA LEU A 213 6.35 -0.24 4.02
C LEU A 213 7.20 0.69 4.88
N SER A 214 8.46 0.32 5.09
CA SER A 214 9.46 1.24 5.66
C SER A 214 9.89 2.30 4.64
N SER A 215 10.39 3.44 5.14
CA SER A 215 11.03 4.47 4.32
C SER A 215 12.19 3.95 3.47
N SER A 216 12.96 2.97 3.95
CA SER A 216 14.03 2.36 3.16
C SER A 216 13.49 1.59 1.96
N VAL A 217 12.39 0.84 2.13
CA VAL A 217 11.75 0.12 1.03
C VAL A 217 11.14 1.08 0.00
N ILE A 218 10.42 2.13 0.43
CA ILE A 218 9.90 3.15 -0.51
C ILE A 218 11.04 3.82 -1.29
N ARG A 219 12.18 4.12 -0.64
CA ARG A 219 13.37 4.69 -1.30
C ARG A 219 13.91 3.77 -2.38
N LYS A 220 14.03 2.47 -2.07
CA LYS A 220 14.50 1.46 -3.01
C LYS A 220 13.55 1.28 -4.19
N MET A 221 12.23 1.28 -3.93
CA MET A 221 11.21 1.23 -4.99
C MET A 221 11.30 2.45 -5.90
N ARG A 222 11.42 3.66 -5.34
CA ARG A 222 11.61 4.91 -6.12
C ARG A 222 12.85 4.83 -7.01
N ASN A 223 13.96 4.35 -6.47
CA ASN A 223 15.21 4.22 -7.23
C ASN A 223 15.13 3.17 -8.36
N ASN A 224 14.14 2.27 -8.34
CA ASN A 224 13.91 1.23 -9.34
C ASN A 224 12.57 1.40 -10.08
N LEU A 225 11.99 2.62 -10.05
CA LEU A 225 10.63 2.84 -10.52
C LEU A 225 10.46 2.52 -12.02
N ASP A 226 11.49 2.76 -12.83
CA ASP A 226 11.51 2.40 -14.25
C ASP A 226 11.30 0.90 -14.47
N TRP A 227 11.96 0.06 -13.67
CA TRP A 227 11.76 -1.39 -13.73
C TRP A 227 10.35 -1.75 -13.26
N CYS A 228 9.89 -1.15 -12.17
CA CYS A 228 8.57 -1.43 -11.61
C CYS A 228 7.44 -1.11 -12.60
N VAL A 229 7.50 0.04 -13.26
CA VAL A 229 6.54 0.45 -14.30
C VAL A 229 6.55 -0.51 -15.49
N ARG A 230 7.74 -0.94 -15.96
CA ARG A 230 7.85 -1.89 -17.08
C ARG A 230 7.36 -3.30 -16.75
N ASN A 231 7.44 -3.72 -15.48
CA ASN A 231 7.10 -5.08 -15.05
C ASN A 231 5.76 -5.19 -14.32
N GLY A 232 5.09 -4.07 -14.04
CA GLY A 232 3.72 -4.03 -13.52
C GLY A 232 2.71 -4.08 -14.65
N ILE A 233 2.61 -5.25 -15.28
CA ILE A 233 1.77 -5.49 -16.46
C ILE A 233 0.34 -5.92 -16.11
N THR A 234 0.08 -6.29 -14.85
CA THR A 234 -1.24 -6.80 -14.44
C THR A 234 -2.12 -5.66 -13.92
N ASN A 235 -3.44 -5.80 -13.98
CA ASN A 235 -4.35 -4.87 -13.28
C ASN A 235 -4.47 -5.17 -11.77
N ILE A 236 -3.70 -6.13 -11.26
CA ILE A 236 -3.70 -6.53 -9.86
C ILE A 236 -2.59 -5.78 -9.12
N HIS A 237 -2.97 -4.73 -8.41
CA HIS A 237 -2.01 -3.86 -7.70
C HIS A 237 -1.16 -4.63 -6.68
N THR A 238 -1.73 -5.61 -5.98
CA THR A 238 -1.01 -6.48 -5.04
C THR A 238 0.20 -7.17 -5.70
N ILE A 239 0.04 -7.71 -6.90
CA ILE A 239 1.11 -8.39 -7.64
C ILE A 239 2.14 -7.36 -8.11
N ASN A 240 1.70 -6.25 -8.70
CA ASN A 240 2.60 -5.21 -9.22
C ASN A 240 3.46 -4.59 -8.10
N ILE A 241 2.86 -4.26 -6.95
CA ILE A 241 3.58 -3.74 -5.78
C ILE A 241 4.55 -4.81 -5.28
N GLY A 242 4.09 -6.05 -5.11
CA GLY A 242 4.92 -7.15 -4.62
C GLY A 242 6.15 -7.42 -5.47
N ARG A 243 6.00 -7.49 -6.80
CA ARG A 243 7.13 -7.63 -7.75
C ARG A 243 8.12 -6.49 -7.60
N CYS A 244 7.63 -5.25 -7.55
CA CYS A 244 8.47 -4.07 -7.37
C CYS A 244 9.24 -4.08 -6.04
N VAL A 245 8.58 -4.42 -4.93
CA VAL A 245 9.24 -4.53 -3.61
C VAL A 245 10.32 -5.60 -3.67
N LYS A 246 10.00 -6.80 -4.15
CA LYS A 246 10.94 -7.92 -4.21
C LYS A 246 12.18 -7.59 -5.03
N TYR A 247 11.99 -7.03 -6.22
CA TYR A 247 13.08 -6.60 -7.10
C TYR A 247 13.94 -5.50 -6.48
N SER A 248 13.31 -4.48 -5.88
CA SER A 248 14.02 -3.30 -5.40
C SER A 248 14.71 -3.49 -4.05
N SER A 249 14.17 -4.35 -3.18
CA SER A 249 14.61 -4.48 -1.78
C SER A 249 15.26 -5.80 -1.43
N ASN A 250 15.21 -6.81 -2.31
CA ASN A 250 15.67 -8.18 -2.05
C ASN A 250 14.99 -8.85 -0.83
N LEU A 251 13.82 -8.36 -0.42
CA LEU A 251 13.03 -9.02 0.61
C LEU A 251 12.43 -10.34 0.06
N PRO A 252 12.43 -11.43 0.85
CA PRO A 252 11.92 -12.74 0.42
C PRO A 252 10.40 -12.77 0.21
N GLY A 253 9.69 -11.73 0.65
CA GLY A 253 8.27 -11.50 0.41
C GLY A 253 7.59 -10.90 1.64
N CYS A 254 6.28 -11.10 1.74
CA CYS A 254 5.47 -10.50 2.79
C CYS A 254 5.83 -11.00 4.18
N GLN A 255 6.01 -10.08 5.12
CA GLN A 255 6.24 -10.35 6.53
C GLN A 255 4.90 -10.23 7.28
N GLU A 256 4.46 -11.27 7.98
CA GLU A 256 3.20 -11.24 8.74
C GLU A 256 3.41 -10.85 10.21
N THR A 257 4.64 -10.98 10.71
CA THR A 257 5.03 -10.64 12.07
C THR A 257 6.31 -9.81 12.07
N PHE A 258 6.48 -9.01 13.12
CA PHE A 258 7.78 -8.42 13.42
C PHE A 258 8.69 -9.49 13.99
N GLN A 259 9.97 -9.45 13.62
CA GLN A 259 10.97 -10.31 14.25
C GLN A 259 10.93 -10.09 15.77
N THR A 260 10.56 -11.13 16.51
CA THR A 260 10.70 -11.22 17.98
C THR A 260 12.13 -11.55 18.36
#